data_AF-A0A8S3V1F8-F1
#
_entry.id   AF-A0A8S3V1F8-F1
#
_cell.length_a   1.000
_cell.length_b   1.000
_cell.length_c   1.000
_cell.angle_alpha   90.00
_cell.angle_beta   90.00
_cell.angle_gamma   90.00
#
_symmetry.space_group_name_H-M   'P 1'
#
loop_
_entity.id
_entity.type
_entity.pdbx_description
1 polymer ?
#
loop_
_entity_poly.entity_id
_entity_poly.type
_entity_poly.pdbx_seq_one_letter_code
_entity_poly.pdbx_strand_id
1 'polypeptide(L)'
;MNSVTIPNKAKNQTWIFMSDESNIHTMKYFMKTKWRNKFDWTYSYRSDSDIYLPYGEFAQRSVPAAKNILIYIGKRQKMLPGWFNYNSDFSRNIQVAELKKYIDVDVYGKCGKPCSTWMDDSCFKNLGGDYKFYLAFENSHCEDYVTEKAFRLYQGTSTEFQFTEGHQM
;
A
#
# COMPACT_ATOMS: atom_id res chain seq x y z
N MET A 1 27.94 10.18 -7.32
CA MET A 1 26.80 10.12 -8.26
C MET A 1 27.21 10.88 -9.51
N ASN A 2 27.27 10.20 -10.66
CA ASN A 2 27.68 10.80 -11.93
C ASN A 2 26.79 12.01 -12.24
N SER A 3 27.39 13.08 -12.79
CA SER A 3 26.69 14.31 -13.10
C SER A 3 25.64 14.07 -14.17
N VAL A 4 24.39 13.87 -13.77
CA VAL A 4 23.26 13.83 -14.71
C VAL A 4 23.08 15.23 -15.28
N THR A 5 23.24 15.36 -16.60
CA THR A 5 22.91 16.58 -17.35
C THR A 5 21.44 16.49 -17.75
N ILE A 6 20.67 17.52 -17.46
CA ILE A 6 19.26 17.58 -17.85
C ILE A 6 19.18 17.90 -19.34
N PRO A 7 18.40 17.16 -20.14
CA PRO A 7 18.22 17.49 -21.55
C PRO A 7 17.54 18.86 -21.71
N ASN A 8 17.79 19.52 -22.84
CA ASN A 8 17.07 20.74 -23.18
C ASN A 8 15.62 20.38 -23.53
N LYS A 9 14.68 21.01 -22.83
CA LYS A 9 13.24 20.88 -23.09
C LYS A 9 12.87 21.70 -24.32
N ALA A 10 12.34 21.05 -25.35
CA ALA A 10 11.95 21.73 -26.59
C ALA A 10 10.78 22.70 -26.35
N LYS A 11 10.65 23.71 -27.22
CA LYS A 11 9.51 24.64 -27.18
C LYS A 11 8.21 23.85 -27.37
N ASN A 12 7.23 24.05 -26.48
CA ASN A 12 5.94 23.35 -26.41
C ASN A 12 6.01 21.87 -25.98
N GLN A 13 7.15 21.38 -25.49
CA GLN A 13 7.21 20.04 -24.91
C GLN A 13 6.71 20.05 -23.47
N THR A 14 5.71 19.23 -23.14
CA THR A 14 5.26 19.02 -21.76
C THR A 14 6.09 17.91 -21.10
N TRP A 15 6.56 18.13 -19.88
CA TRP A 15 7.23 17.12 -19.06
C TRP A 15 6.36 16.77 -17.85
N ILE A 16 6.12 15.47 -17.66
CA ILE A 16 5.30 14.95 -16.57
C ILE A 16 6.22 14.26 -15.56
N PHE A 17 6.11 14.66 -14.29
CA PHE A 17 6.74 13.95 -13.19
C PHE A 17 5.82 12.81 -12.75
N MET A 18 6.31 11.58 -12.81
CA MET A 18 5.55 10.39 -12.43
C MET A 18 6.14 9.76 -11.18
N SER A 19 5.30 9.47 -10.19
CA SER A 19 5.71 8.71 -9.01
C SER A 19 4.54 7.95 -8.40
N ASP A 20 4.74 6.65 -8.22
CA ASP A 20 3.84 5.78 -7.47
C ASP A 20 4.27 5.62 -6.00
N GLU A 21 5.44 6.16 -5.64
CA GLU A 21 6.04 5.98 -4.32
C GLU A 21 5.71 7.17 -3.40
N SER A 22 5.65 6.92 -2.09
CA SER A 22 5.27 7.94 -1.11
C SER A 22 6.09 9.22 -1.23
N ASN A 23 5.47 10.37 -0.92
CA ASN A 23 6.16 11.66 -0.94
C ASN A 23 7.46 11.67 -0.10
N ILE A 24 7.51 10.97 1.03
CA ILE A 24 8.71 10.89 1.88
C ILE A 24 9.85 10.19 1.15
N HIS A 25 9.57 9.07 0.48
CA HIS A 25 10.55 8.31 -0.27
C HIS A 25 10.95 9.03 -1.56
N THR A 26 9.99 9.57 -2.30
CA THR A 26 10.20 10.29 -3.55
C THR A 26 11.02 11.57 -3.31
N MET A 27 10.63 12.40 -2.34
CA MET A 27 11.30 13.68 -2.08
C MET A 27 12.71 13.53 -1.53
N LYS A 28 12.98 12.47 -0.75
CA LYS A 28 14.32 12.17 -0.21
C LYS A 28 15.39 12.11 -1.30
N TYR A 29 15.03 11.56 -2.47
CA TYR A 29 15.93 11.46 -3.63
C TYR A 29 15.73 12.62 -4.59
N PHE A 30 14.48 12.96 -4.91
CA PHE A 30 14.15 13.95 -5.93
C PHE A 30 14.66 15.36 -5.61
N MET A 31 14.52 15.82 -4.36
CA MET A 31 14.96 17.17 -3.93
C MET A 31 16.46 17.41 -4.09
N LYS A 32 17.26 16.34 -4.11
CA LYS A 32 18.72 16.41 -4.26
C LYS A 32 19.16 16.40 -5.72
N THR A 33 18.23 16.30 -6.66
CA THR A 33 18.53 16.23 -8.08
C THR A 33 18.35 17.58 -8.76
N LYS A 34 19.00 17.75 -9.92
CA LYS A 34 18.81 18.94 -10.76
C LYS A 34 17.41 18.99 -11.40
N TRP A 35 16.62 17.92 -11.29
CA TRP A 35 15.27 17.79 -11.84
C TRP A 35 14.20 18.60 -11.08
N ARG A 36 14.55 19.21 -9.95
CA ARG A 36 13.66 20.09 -9.20
C ARG A 36 13.10 21.19 -10.11
N ASN A 37 11.78 21.35 -10.08
CA ASN A 37 11.03 22.37 -10.85
C ASN A 37 11.22 22.28 -12.38
N LYS A 38 11.43 21.07 -12.94
CA LYS A 38 11.58 20.88 -14.40
C LYS A 38 10.34 20.35 -15.11
N PHE A 39 9.36 19.87 -14.35
CA PHE A 39 8.14 19.26 -14.85
C PHE A 39 7.02 20.28 -14.82
N ASP A 40 6.12 20.18 -15.79
CA ASP A 40 4.91 21.03 -15.86
C ASP A 40 3.77 20.38 -15.09
N TRP A 41 3.64 19.05 -15.20
CA TRP A 41 2.56 18.27 -14.63
C TRP A 41 3.07 17.17 -13.72
N THR A 42 2.21 16.75 -12.82
CA THR A 42 2.39 15.65 -11.89
C THR A 42 1.44 14.52 -12.21
N TYR A 43 1.93 13.30 -12.11
CA TYR A 43 1.19 12.06 -12.23
C TYR A 43 1.47 11.25 -10.98
N SER A 44 0.47 11.08 -10.10
CA SER A 44 0.65 10.33 -8.86
C SER A 44 -0.67 9.87 -8.24
N TYR A 45 -0.55 9.13 -7.15
CA TYR A 45 -1.66 8.72 -6.29
C TYR A 45 -2.34 9.86 -5.53
N ARG A 46 -1.80 11.09 -5.52
CA ARG A 46 -2.44 12.20 -4.80
C ARG A 46 -3.59 12.77 -5.59
N SER A 47 -4.70 13.01 -4.91
CA SER A 47 -5.91 13.59 -5.51
C SER A 47 -5.70 15.01 -6.05
N ASP A 48 -4.67 15.71 -5.58
CA ASP A 48 -4.28 17.06 -6.03
C ASP A 48 -3.23 17.07 -7.16
N SER A 49 -2.88 15.92 -7.73
CA SER A 49 -1.98 15.85 -8.89
C SER A 49 -2.70 16.26 -10.19
N ASP A 50 -1.93 16.74 -11.18
CA ASP A 50 -2.47 17.13 -12.49
C ASP A 50 -3.11 15.93 -13.21
N ILE A 51 -2.56 14.73 -12.98
CA ILE A 51 -3.09 13.46 -13.45
C ILE A 51 -3.16 12.49 -12.27
N TYR A 52 -4.36 12.39 -11.68
CA TYR A 52 -4.64 11.49 -10.57
C TYR A 52 -4.72 10.03 -11.04
N LEU A 53 -3.86 9.16 -10.48
CA LEU A 53 -3.94 7.72 -10.65
C LEU A 53 -3.78 6.99 -9.30
N PRO A 54 -4.88 6.61 -8.63
CA PRO A 54 -4.80 5.75 -7.46
C PRO A 54 -4.45 4.31 -7.84
N TYR A 55 -3.93 3.54 -6.87
CA TYR A 55 -3.66 2.11 -7.05
C TYR A 55 -4.92 1.25 -7.23
N GLY A 56 -6.07 1.77 -6.81
CA GLY A 56 -7.36 1.10 -6.90
C GLY A 56 -8.47 1.92 -6.28
N GLU A 57 -9.70 1.51 -6.54
CA GLU A 57 -10.90 2.16 -6.03
C GLU A 57 -11.90 1.11 -5.54
N PHE A 58 -12.65 1.46 -4.50
CA PHE A 58 -13.78 0.66 -4.03
C PHE A 58 -15.05 1.12 -4.73
N ALA A 59 -15.65 0.23 -5.53
CA ALA A 59 -16.95 0.47 -6.13
C ALA A 59 -18.05 -0.26 -5.35
N GLN A 60 -19.21 0.39 -5.21
CA GLN A 60 -20.39 -0.27 -4.68
C GLN A 60 -20.82 -1.39 -5.64
N ARG A 61 -21.11 -2.58 -5.09
CA ARG A 61 -21.65 -3.67 -5.89
C ARG A 61 -23.11 -3.37 -6.26
N SER A 62 -23.47 -3.64 -7.52
CA SER A 62 -24.85 -3.58 -7.99
C SER A 62 -25.74 -4.64 -7.35
N VAL A 63 -25.16 -5.76 -6.91
CA VAL A 63 -25.85 -6.84 -6.21
C VAL A 63 -25.16 -7.08 -4.86
N PRO A 64 -25.92 -7.13 -3.75
CA PRO A 64 -25.37 -7.47 -2.43
C PRO A 64 -24.64 -8.82 -2.47
N ALA A 65 -23.54 -8.93 -1.72
CA ALA A 65 -22.82 -10.19 -1.62
C ALA A 65 -23.71 -11.28 -1.01
N ALA A 66 -23.88 -12.42 -1.69
CA ALA A 66 -24.72 -13.53 -1.23
C ALA A 66 -24.19 -14.27 0.02
N LYS A 67 -23.02 -13.90 0.55
CA LYS A 67 -22.39 -14.57 1.70
C LYS A 67 -22.79 -13.90 3.02
N ASN A 68 -23.34 -14.70 3.93
CA ASN A 68 -23.45 -14.35 5.35
C ASN A 68 -22.06 -14.26 5.98
N ILE A 69 -21.43 -13.09 5.87
CA ILE A 69 -20.11 -12.74 6.41
C ILE A 69 -19.99 -13.06 7.90
N LEU A 70 -21.07 -12.88 8.66
CA LEU A 70 -21.11 -13.07 10.11
C LEU A 70 -20.74 -14.51 10.53
N ILE A 71 -21.07 -15.52 9.72
CA ILE A 71 -20.79 -16.93 10.02
C ILE A 71 -19.28 -17.21 9.97
N TYR A 72 -18.52 -16.50 9.12
CA TYR A 72 -17.09 -16.69 8.96
C TYR A 72 -16.27 -15.92 10.00
N ILE A 73 -16.79 -14.79 10.51
CA ILE A 73 -16.12 -14.00 11.55
C ILE A 73 -16.06 -14.79 12.86
N GLY A 74 -17.11 -15.52 13.25
CA GLY A 74 -17.18 -16.19 14.56
C GLY A 74 -16.09 -17.23 14.84
N LYS A 75 -15.49 -17.84 13.81
CA LYS A 75 -14.59 -19.01 13.95
C LYS A 75 -13.09 -18.69 13.96
N ARG A 76 -12.70 -17.44 13.71
CA ARG A 76 -11.30 -17.06 13.45
C ARG A 76 -10.73 -16.33 14.68
N GLN A 77 -9.44 -16.39 14.96
CA GLN A 77 -8.87 -15.76 16.16
C GLN A 77 -7.62 -14.92 15.90
N LYS A 78 -7.10 -14.92 14.68
CA LYS A 78 -5.79 -14.32 14.38
C LYS A 78 -5.89 -13.14 13.42
N MET A 79 -4.92 -12.25 13.50
CA MET A 79 -4.72 -11.15 12.55
C MET A 79 -3.47 -11.35 11.70
N LEU A 80 -3.61 -11.09 10.41
CA LEU A 80 -2.48 -10.98 9.49
C LEU A 80 -2.07 -9.54 9.37
N PRO A 81 -0.83 -9.20 9.69
CA PRO A 81 -0.22 -8.06 9.08
C PRO A 81 0.09 -8.34 7.61
N GLY A 82 -0.22 -7.37 6.77
CA GLY A 82 0.24 -7.33 5.39
C GLY A 82 1.76 -7.45 5.31
N TRP A 83 2.22 -8.07 4.23
CA TRP A 83 3.60 -8.46 4.00
C TRP A 83 4.61 -7.32 4.28
N PHE A 84 5.58 -7.59 5.15
CA PHE A 84 6.70 -6.69 5.41
C PHE A 84 7.80 -6.91 4.38
N ASN A 85 7.81 -6.07 3.33
CA ASN A 85 9.00 -5.96 2.49
C ASN A 85 10.04 -5.10 3.18
N TYR A 86 11.29 -5.45 2.91
CA TYR A 86 12.48 -4.85 3.49
C TYR A 86 12.38 -3.32 3.46
N ASN A 87 12.11 -2.74 4.62
CA ASN A 87 12.89 -1.67 5.23
C ASN A 87 12.39 -1.54 6.65
N SER A 88 13.32 -1.16 7.52
CA SER A 88 13.19 -0.76 8.91
C SER A 88 12.24 0.42 9.09
N ASP A 89 11.00 0.27 8.65
CA ASP A 89 9.99 1.29 8.73
C ASP A 89 9.43 1.26 10.14
N PHE A 90 10.14 2.00 10.98
CA PHE A 90 9.98 2.03 12.43
C PHE A 90 8.51 2.19 12.83
N SER A 91 7.74 2.99 12.07
CA SER A 91 6.34 3.25 12.33
C SER A 91 5.48 1.97 12.25
N ARG A 92 5.59 1.20 11.16
CA ARG A 92 4.85 -0.07 11.00
C ARG A 92 5.21 -1.08 12.07
N ASN A 93 6.50 -1.18 12.40
CA ASN A 93 6.96 -2.10 13.44
C ASN A 93 6.44 -1.71 14.82
N ILE A 94 6.34 -0.40 15.12
CA ILE A 94 5.72 0.08 16.37
C ILE A 94 4.24 -0.29 16.42
N GLN A 95 3.48 0.01 15.36
CA GLN A 95 2.04 -0.28 15.33
C GLN A 95 1.77 -1.77 15.56
N VAL A 96 2.51 -2.62 14.86
CA VAL A 96 2.39 -4.08 14.99
C VAL A 96 2.84 -4.55 16.37
N ALA A 97 3.91 -3.98 16.93
CA ALA A 97 4.37 -4.31 18.28
C ALA A 97 3.36 -3.90 19.36
N GLU A 98 2.67 -2.77 19.18
CA GLU A 98 1.60 -2.33 20.08
C GLU A 98 0.38 -3.25 19.98
N LEU A 99 -0.07 -3.56 18.76
CA LEU A 99 -1.18 -4.50 18.51
C LEU A 99 -0.92 -5.87 19.13
N LYS A 100 0.31 -6.38 19.03
CA LYS A 100 0.73 -7.67 19.62
C LYS A 100 0.57 -7.76 21.13
N LYS A 101 0.41 -6.65 21.85
CA LYS A 101 0.16 -6.65 23.30
C LYS A 101 -1.25 -7.10 23.65
N TYR A 102 -2.20 -6.95 22.73
CA TYR A 102 -3.63 -7.17 22.99
C TYR A 102 -4.22 -8.32 22.19
N ILE A 103 -3.61 -8.68 21.06
CA ILE A 103 -4.10 -9.70 20.13
C ILE A 103 -2.95 -10.47 19.48
N ASP A 104 -3.24 -11.70 19.06
CA ASP A 104 -2.28 -12.51 18.31
C ASP A 104 -2.15 -12.02 16.86
N VAL A 105 -0.95 -11.57 16.52
CA VAL A 105 -0.60 -11.05 15.18
C VAL A 105 0.53 -11.88 14.57
N ASP A 106 0.23 -12.59 13.49
CA ASP A 106 1.19 -13.46 12.80
C ASP A 106 1.93 -12.71 11.69
N VAL A 107 3.20 -12.36 11.88
CA VAL A 107 4.01 -11.62 10.89
C VAL A 107 4.51 -12.54 9.77
N TYR A 108 4.25 -12.18 8.50
CA TYR A 108 4.76 -12.88 7.31
C TYR A 108 5.71 -11.99 6.48
N GLY A 109 6.65 -12.63 5.77
CA GLY A 109 7.65 -11.99 4.93
C GLY A 109 9.04 -12.01 5.55
N LYS A 110 9.92 -11.08 5.16
CA LYS A 110 11.33 -11.10 5.57
C LYS A 110 11.55 -10.92 7.09
N CYS A 111 10.61 -10.31 7.80
CA CYS A 111 10.69 -10.03 9.25
C CYS A 111 9.87 -11.01 10.10
N GLY A 112 9.38 -12.11 9.52
CA GLY A 112 8.54 -13.07 10.22
C GLY A 112 8.58 -14.44 9.55
N LYS A 113 7.42 -15.10 9.48
CA LYS A 113 7.27 -16.41 8.84
C LYS A 113 7.63 -16.30 7.35
N PRO A 114 8.39 -17.26 6.79
CA PRO A 114 8.73 -17.27 5.37
C PRO A 114 7.48 -17.28 4.50
N CYS A 115 7.53 -16.46 3.45
CA CYS A 115 6.49 -16.28 2.46
C CYS A 115 7.27 -15.85 1.20
N SER A 116 7.22 -16.65 0.14
CA SER A 116 8.14 -16.54 -1.00
C SER A 116 7.77 -15.38 -1.92
N THR A 117 8.48 -14.25 -1.83
CA THR A 117 8.43 -13.11 -2.78
C THR A 117 7.11 -12.32 -2.97
N TRP A 118 7.28 -11.06 -3.37
CA TRP A 118 6.25 -10.01 -3.59
C TRP A 118 4.98 -10.44 -4.36
N MET A 119 5.08 -11.48 -5.18
CA MET A 119 4.08 -11.91 -6.18
C MET A 119 3.51 -13.31 -5.95
N ASP A 120 3.88 -14.01 -4.88
CA ASP A 120 3.37 -15.37 -4.67
C ASP A 120 2.01 -15.35 -3.98
N ASP A 121 0.98 -15.31 -4.80
CA ASP A 121 -0.41 -15.47 -4.37
C ASP A 121 -0.61 -16.76 -3.57
N SER A 122 0.25 -17.78 -3.67
CA SER A 122 0.09 -19.01 -2.89
C SER A 122 0.18 -18.76 -1.39
N CYS A 123 0.97 -17.77 -0.96
CA CYS A 123 1.05 -17.40 0.44
C CYS A 123 -0.25 -16.72 0.90
N PHE A 124 -0.87 -15.88 0.07
CA PHE A 124 -2.13 -15.20 0.43
C PHE A 124 -3.40 -16.02 0.20
N LYS A 125 -3.41 -16.94 -0.77
CA LYS A 125 -4.56 -17.79 -1.11
C LYS A 125 -5.03 -18.65 0.06
N ASN A 126 -4.10 -19.08 0.92
CA ASN A 126 -4.41 -19.90 2.09
C ASN A 126 -4.68 -19.08 3.37
N LEU A 127 -4.39 -17.78 3.35
CA LEU A 127 -4.52 -16.90 4.51
C LEU A 127 -5.98 -16.45 4.74
N GLY A 128 -6.77 -16.35 3.67
CA GLY A 128 -8.18 -15.95 3.75
C GLY A 128 -9.08 -16.90 4.56
N GLY A 129 -8.60 -18.09 4.94
CA GLY A 129 -9.32 -19.08 5.75
C GLY A 129 -9.16 -18.91 7.26
N ASP A 130 -7.94 -18.58 7.72
CA ASP A 130 -7.53 -18.69 9.13
C ASP A 130 -7.61 -17.36 9.90
N TYR A 131 -7.71 -16.25 9.18
CA TYR A 131 -7.54 -14.91 9.76
C TYR A 131 -8.79 -14.04 9.66
N LYS A 132 -9.06 -13.27 10.72
CA LYS A 132 -10.20 -12.34 10.78
C LYS A 132 -9.93 -11.04 10.04
N PHE A 133 -8.70 -10.58 10.15
CA PHE A 133 -8.30 -9.23 9.77
C PHE A 133 -6.97 -9.27 9.03
N TYR A 134 -6.85 -8.35 8.08
CA TYR A 134 -5.62 -8.07 7.36
C TYR A 134 -5.23 -6.61 7.56
N LEU A 135 -4.03 -6.37 8.08
CA LEU A 135 -3.50 -5.02 8.28
C LEU A 135 -2.78 -4.59 7.01
N ALA A 136 -3.40 -3.68 6.26
CA ALA A 136 -2.88 -3.17 5.00
C ALA A 136 -1.99 -1.93 5.22
N PHE A 137 -1.06 -1.98 6.17
CA PHE A 137 -0.25 -0.82 6.51
C PHE A 137 0.73 -0.43 5.39
N GLU A 138 0.78 0.87 5.11
CA GLU A 138 1.67 1.43 4.10
C GLU A 138 3.09 1.68 4.62
N ASN A 139 4.04 1.77 3.69
CA ASN A 139 5.44 2.06 4.02
C ASN A 139 5.70 3.54 4.34
N SER A 140 4.65 4.36 4.40
CA SER A 140 4.72 5.77 4.77
C SER A 140 3.34 6.27 5.15
N HIS A 141 3.28 7.22 6.08
CA HIS A 141 2.04 7.91 6.43
C HIS A 141 1.97 9.17 5.57
N CYS A 142 1.27 9.08 4.45
CA CYS A 142 1.10 10.18 3.51
C CYS A 142 -0.39 10.28 3.15
N GLU A 143 -0.87 11.52 3.00
CA GLU A 143 -2.20 11.80 2.50
C GLU A 143 -2.41 11.13 1.13
N ASP A 144 -3.60 10.56 0.92
CA ASP A 144 -4.02 9.77 -0.24
C ASP A 144 -3.22 8.50 -0.57
N TYR A 145 -2.19 8.17 0.22
CA TYR A 145 -1.30 7.06 -0.09
C TYR A 145 -1.92 5.72 0.31
N VAL A 146 -2.70 5.14 -0.60
CA VAL A 146 -3.32 3.82 -0.47
C VAL A 146 -2.90 2.97 -1.67
N THR A 147 -2.23 1.86 -1.43
CA THR A 147 -1.56 1.05 -2.47
C THR A 147 -2.24 -0.30 -2.71
N GLU A 148 -1.59 -1.20 -3.46
CA GLU A 148 -2.05 -2.57 -3.71
C GLU A 148 -2.40 -3.35 -2.45
N LYS A 149 -1.82 -2.99 -1.30
CA LYS A 149 -2.07 -3.63 0.00
C LYS A 149 -3.56 -3.57 0.36
N ALA A 150 -4.21 -2.43 0.14
CA ALA A 150 -5.64 -2.27 0.40
C ALA A 150 -6.52 -3.03 -0.62
N PHE A 151 -6.01 -3.41 -1.79
CA PHE A 151 -6.84 -4.08 -2.80
C PHE A 151 -6.62 -5.59 -2.84
N ARG A 152 -5.55 -6.07 -2.20
CA ARG A 152 -5.04 -7.44 -2.32
C ARG A 152 -6.06 -8.54 -2.01
N LEU A 153 -6.91 -8.31 -1.02
CA LEU A 153 -7.88 -9.32 -0.57
C LEU A 153 -9.23 -9.22 -1.27
N TYR A 154 -9.50 -8.09 -1.93
CA TYR A 154 -10.73 -7.91 -2.70
C TYR A 154 -10.70 -8.55 -4.08
N GLN A 155 -9.50 -8.92 -4.56
CA GLN A 155 -9.31 -9.70 -5.78
C GLN A 155 -9.52 -11.22 -5.55
N GLY A 156 -9.65 -11.65 -4.28
CA GLY A 156 -9.93 -13.03 -3.86
C GLY A 156 -11.35 -13.21 -3.31
N THR A 157 -11.79 -14.47 -3.17
CA THR A 157 -13.14 -14.82 -2.66
C THR A 157 -13.28 -14.74 -1.14
N SER A 158 -12.26 -14.24 -0.43
CA SER A 158 -12.23 -14.08 1.02
C SER A 158 -12.81 -12.71 1.42
N THR A 159 -13.70 -12.73 2.40
CA THR A 159 -14.18 -11.50 3.02
C THR A 159 -13.26 -11.18 4.19
N GLU A 160 -12.44 -10.15 4.03
CA GLU A 160 -11.49 -9.73 5.05
C GLU A 160 -11.63 -8.23 5.27
N PHE A 161 -11.79 -7.84 6.53
CA PHE A 161 -11.80 -6.44 6.93
C PHE A 161 -10.36 -5.94 6.93
N GLN A 162 -10.17 -4.84 6.22
CA GLN A 162 -8.90 -4.15 6.15
C GLN A 162 -8.94 -2.92 7.02
N PHE A 163 -7.88 -2.75 7.81
CA PHE A 163 -7.59 -1.47 8.45
C PHE A 163 -6.57 -0.76 7.58
N THR A 164 -7.00 0.31 6.94
CA THR A 164 -6.14 1.31 6.30
C THR A 164 -6.23 2.58 7.14
N GLU A 165 -5.11 3.02 7.73
CA GLU A 165 -5.03 4.40 8.23
C GLU A 165 -4.74 5.31 7.03
N GLY A 166 -5.80 5.65 6.29
CA GLY A 166 -5.79 6.81 5.39
C GLY A 166 -6.33 8.00 6.17
N HIS A 167 -5.55 9.07 6.30
CA HIS A 167 -6.14 10.36 6.66
C HIS A 167 -7.05 10.79 5.50
N GLN A 168 -8.34 10.51 5.61
CA GLN A 168 -9.37 11.19 4.84
C GLN A 168 -9.74 12.46 5.60
N MET A 169 -9.52 13.62 4.97
CA MET A 169 -10.16 14.88 5.39
C MET A 169 -11.52 15.00 4.73
#